data_AF-A0A1V6HHU8-F1
#
_entry.id   AF-A0A1V6HHU8-F1
#
_cell.length_a   1.000
_cell.length_b   1.000
_cell.length_c   1.000
_cell.angle_alpha   90.00
_cell.angle_beta   90.00
_cell.angle_gamma   90.00
#
_symmetry.space_group_name_H-M   'P 1'
#
loop_
_entity.id
_entity.type
_entity.pdbx_description
1 polymer ?
#
loop_
_entity_poly.entity_id
_entity_poly.type
_entity_poly.pdbx_seq_one_letter_code
_entity_poly.pdbx_strand_id
1 'polypeptide(L)'
;MLLLGFALGYVPVKFNIVRPMNKCMSLLRRVFTFYLDGFRDMPRWGKQLWVIIILKIFILFFVFRLFFFPNYLKSNFDSDADRSMHVIQRLTEIIN
;
A
#
# COMPACT_ATOMS: atom_id res chain seq x y z
N MET A 1 62.49 -36.85 -27.27
CA MET A 1 61.91 -35.52 -27.50
C MET A 1 60.38 -35.63 -27.66
N LEU A 2 59.68 -36.19 -26.67
CA LEU A 2 58.21 -36.34 -26.69
C LEU A 2 57.60 -36.62 -25.29
N LEU A 3 58.30 -36.28 -24.19
CA LEU A 3 57.88 -36.68 -22.83
C LEU A 3 57.96 -35.59 -21.75
N LEU A 4 57.95 -34.30 -22.06
CA LEU A 4 58.11 -33.27 -21.02
C LEU A 4 57.09 -32.11 -21.01
N GLY A 5 56.04 -32.15 -21.84
CA GLY A 5 55.08 -31.03 -21.96
C GLY A 5 53.64 -31.30 -21.54
N PHE A 6 53.23 -32.55 -21.29
CA PHE A 6 51.79 -32.89 -21.27
C PHE A 6 51.16 -33.01 -19.88
N ALA A 7 51.93 -32.98 -18.78
CA ALA A 7 51.39 -33.36 -17.46
C ALA A 7 50.98 -32.20 -16.52
N LEU A 8 51.24 -30.93 -16.86
CA LEU A 8 50.88 -29.82 -15.98
C LEU A 8 50.10 -28.75 -16.73
N GLY A 9 48.89 -29.13 -17.15
CA GLY A 9 47.84 -28.20 -17.54
C GLY A 9 47.39 -27.38 -16.33
N TYR A 10 48.15 -26.35 -15.98
CA TYR A 10 47.72 -25.30 -15.08
C TYR A 10 46.56 -24.55 -15.75
N VAL A 11 45.32 -24.90 -15.37
CA VAL A 11 44.13 -24.12 -15.68
C VAL A 11 43.91 -23.15 -14.52
N PRO A 12 44.20 -21.84 -14.67
CA PRO A 12 43.95 -20.88 -13.61
C PRO A 12 42.43 -20.65 -13.48
N VAL A 13 41.85 -21.18 -12.40
CA VAL A 13 40.45 -20.90 -12.03
C VAL A 13 40.37 -19.45 -11.56
N LYS A 14 39.82 -18.58 -12.41
CA LYS A 14 39.46 -17.21 -12.01
C LYS A 14 38.29 -17.27 -11.04
N PHE A 15 38.57 -17.19 -9.75
CA PHE A 15 37.55 -17.02 -8.72
C PHE A 15 36.98 -15.60 -8.80
N ASN A 16 35.83 -15.47 -9.45
CA ASN A 16 35.14 -14.19 -9.54
C ASN A 16 34.43 -13.92 -8.19
N ILE A 17 35.03 -13.06 -7.37
CA ILE A 17 34.49 -12.66 -6.06
C ILE A 17 33.12 -11.99 -6.30
N VAL A 18 32.04 -12.65 -5.90
CA VAL A 18 30.69 -12.10 -5.95
C VAL A 18 30.61 -10.88 -5.02
N ARG A 19 30.30 -9.71 -5.59
CA ARG A 19 30.16 -8.46 -4.84
C ARG A 19 28.96 -8.53 -3.87
N PRO A 20 29.10 -8.14 -2.60
CA PRO A 20 27.96 -8.05 -1.70
C PRO A 20 27.05 -6.88 -2.11
N MET A 21 25.77 -7.18 -2.31
CA MET A 21 24.74 -6.21 -2.68
C MET A 21 24.09 -5.62 -1.43
N ASN A 22 24.46 -4.39 -1.10
CA ASN A 22 23.76 -3.53 -0.14
C ASN A 22 22.42 -3.05 -0.74
N LYS A 23 21.34 -3.81 -0.51
CA LYS A 23 20.00 -3.53 -1.05
C LYS A 23 18.93 -3.42 0.04
N CYS A 24 18.93 -2.35 0.84
CA CYS A 24 17.77 -2.03 1.69
C CYS A 24 16.91 -0.90 1.12
N MET A 25 17.52 0.18 0.59
CA MET A 25 16.77 1.28 -0.06
C MET A 25 16.19 0.91 -1.45
N SER A 26 16.58 -0.25 -2.01
CA SER A 26 16.11 -0.69 -3.32
C SER A 26 14.81 -1.48 -3.29
N LEU A 27 14.41 -2.06 -2.15
CA LEU A 27 13.26 -2.96 -2.10
C LEU A 27 11.94 -2.18 -2.20
N LEU A 28 11.78 -1.11 -1.41
CA LEU A 28 10.61 -0.23 -1.52
C LEU A 28 10.51 0.40 -2.91
N ARG A 29 11.64 0.88 -3.45
CA ARG A 29 11.68 1.43 -4.82
C ARG A 29 11.29 0.38 -5.85
N ARG A 30 11.75 -0.86 -5.71
CA ARG A 30 11.44 -1.97 -6.61
C ARG A 30 9.98 -2.40 -6.51
N VAL A 31 9.40 -2.43 -5.30
CA VAL A 31 7.97 -2.72 -5.09
C VAL A 31 7.11 -1.62 -5.69
N PHE A 32 7.48 -0.35 -5.49
CA PHE A 32 6.80 0.79 -6.07
C PHE A 32 6.85 0.77 -7.60
N THR A 33 8.04 0.56 -8.18
CA THR A 33 8.21 0.43 -9.64
C THR A 33 7.44 -0.77 -10.18
N PHE A 34 7.44 -1.92 -9.50
CA PHE A 34 6.67 -3.10 -9.90
C PHE A 34 5.16 -2.84 -9.90
N TYR A 35 4.63 -2.11 -8.90
CA TYR A 35 3.22 -1.74 -8.86
C TYR A 35 2.86 -0.78 -10.00
N LEU A 36 3.70 0.23 -10.25
CA LEU A 36 3.51 1.17 -11.36
C LEU A 36 3.60 0.49 -12.73
N ASP A 37 4.59 -0.39 -12.92
CA ASP A 37 4.79 -1.14 -14.16
C ASP A 37 3.64 -2.12 -14.39
N GLY A 38 3.18 -2.84 -13.36
CA GLY A 38 2.02 -3.72 -13.44
C GLY A 38 0.72 -2.99 -13.78
N PHE A 39 0.57 -1.75 -13.30
CA PHE A 39 -0.58 -0.91 -13.64
C PHE A 39 -0.49 -0.35 -15.07
N ARG A 40 0.71 -0.02 -15.53
CA ARG A 40 1.00 0.47 -16.89
C ARG A 40 0.77 -0.61 -17.94
N ASP A 41 1.28 -1.81 -17.68
CA ASP A 41 1.22 -2.99 -18.56
C ASP A 41 -0.14 -3.70 -18.51
N MET A 42 -1.06 -3.22 -17.67
CA MET A 42 -2.39 -3.79 -17.55
C MET A 42 -3.17 -3.70 -18.88
N PRO A 43 -3.80 -4.79 -19.33
CA PRO A 43 -4.62 -4.76 -20.54
C PRO A 43 -5.90 -3.93 -20.33
N ARG A 44 -6.55 -3.51 -21.44
CA ARG A 44 -7.67 -2.53 -21.42
C ARG A 44 -8.80 -2.88 -20.45
N TRP A 45 -9.11 -4.17 -20.32
CA TRP A 45 -10.13 -4.70 -19.41
C TRP A 45 -9.78 -4.49 -17.93
N GLY A 46 -8.50 -4.63 -17.56
CA GLY A 46 -8.06 -4.35 -16.18
C GLY A 46 -8.13 -2.86 -15.83
N LYS A 47 -7.75 -1.97 -16.77
CA LYS A 47 -7.87 -0.51 -16.57
C LYS A 47 -9.34 -0.09 -16.38
N GLN A 48 -10.25 -0.65 -17.19
CA GLN A 48 -11.70 -0.43 -17.03
C GLN A 48 -12.19 -0.89 -15.66
N LEU A 49 -11.74 -2.06 -15.18
CA LEU A 49 -12.13 -2.59 -13.89
C LEU A 49 -11.64 -1.69 -12.74
N TRP A 50 -10.43 -1.16 -12.81
CA TRP A 50 -9.93 -0.22 -11.81
C TRP A 50 -10.70 1.09 -11.78
N VAL A 51 -11.08 1.63 -12.96
CA VAL A 51 -11.97 2.80 -13.05
C VAL A 51 -13.31 2.52 -12.36
N ILE A 52 -13.90 1.34 -12.57
CA ILE A 52 -15.14 0.93 -11.90
C ILE A 52 -14.95 0.85 -10.38
N ILE A 53 -13.84 0.30 -9.91
CA ILE A 53 -13.53 0.21 -8.47
C ILE A 53 -13.43 1.61 -7.85
N ILE A 54 -12.68 2.52 -8.47
CA ILE A 54 -12.55 3.91 -8.00
C ILE A 54 -13.91 4.59 -7.98
N LEU A 55 -14.70 4.44 -9.04
CA LEU A 55 -16.03 5.01 -9.12
C LEU A 55 -16.93 4.48 -8.00
N LYS A 56 -16.89 3.17 -7.74
CA LYS A 56 -17.63 2.56 -6.63
C LYS A 56 -17.19 3.10 -5.28
N ILE A 57 -15.89 3.22 -5.03
CA ILE A 57 -15.37 3.78 -3.77
C ILE A 57 -15.81 5.24 -3.62
N PHE A 58 -15.77 6.02 -4.70
CA PHE A 58 -16.22 7.41 -4.67
C PHE A 58 -17.73 7.54 -4.38
N ILE A 59 -18.55 6.75 -5.07
CA ILE A 59 -20.01 6.73 -4.86
C ILE A 59 -20.33 6.24 -3.45
N LEU A 60 -19.69 5.17 -2.98
CA LEU A 60 -19.89 4.65 -1.63
C LEU A 60 -19.43 5.65 -0.57
N PHE A 61 -18.31 6.34 -0.79
CA PHE A 61 -17.86 7.40 0.11
C PHE A 61 -18.87 8.55 0.16
N PHE A 62 -19.41 8.96 -0.99
CA PHE A 62 -20.38 10.04 -1.05
C PHE A 62 -21.71 9.64 -0.44
N VAL A 63 -22.23 8.45 -0.74
CA VAL A 63 -23.47 7.93 -0.15
C VAL A 63 -23.30 7.66 1.33
N PHE A 64 -22.24 7.00 1.77
CA PHE A 64 -21.95 6.80 3.20
C PHE A 64 -21.82 8.14 3.91
N ARG A 65 -21.08 9.11 3.33
CA ARG A 65 -20.97 10.44 3.90
C ARG A 65 -22.33 11.16 3.97
N LEU A 66 -23.13 11.09 2.91
CA LEU A 66 -24.42 11.78 2.84
C LEU A 66 -25.54 11.05 3.59
N PHE A 67 -25.41 9.74 3.87
CA PHE A 67 -26.42 8.89 4.50
C PHE A 67 -26.12 8.53 5.97
N PHE A 68 -24.84 8.34 6.34
CA PHE A 68 -24.45 8.13 7.74
C PHE A 68 -24.32 9.43 8.53
N PHE A 69 -24.01 10.56 7.88
CA PHE A 69 -23.92 11.86 8.58
C PHE A 69 -25.13 12.82 8.55
N PRO A 70 -26.21 12.65 7.73
CA PRO A 70 -27.32 13.60 7.67
C PRO A 70 -28.22 13.51 8.92
N ASN A 71 -28.17 12.39 9.66
CA ASN A 71 -28.99 12.16 10.85
C ASN A 71 -28.19 12.21 12.15
N TYR A 72 -26.85 12.12 12.07
CA TYR A 72 -26.00 12.26 13.25
C TYR A 72 -26.06 13.68 13.85
N LEU A 73 -26.16 14.69 12.99
CA LEU A 73 -26.17 16.10 13.43
C LEU A 73 -27.56 16.74 13.37
N LYS A 74 -28.53 16.21 12.61
CA LYS A 74 -29.75 16.98 12.32
C LYS A 74 -31.07 16.45 12.89
N SER A 75 -31.11 15.22 13.43
CA SER A 75 -32.40 14.60 13.72
C SER A 75 -32.98 14.82 15.14
N ASN A 76 -32.32 15.50 16.09
CA ASN A 76 -32.90 15.65 17.45
C ASN A 76 -32.55 16.93 18.24
N PHE A 77 -31.66 17.83 17.80
CA PHE A 77 -31.36 19.05 18.57
C PHE A 77 -30.99 20.23 17.66
N ASP A 78 -31.61 21.39 17.89
CA ASP A 78 -31.45 22.66 17.17
C ASP A 78 -30.06 23.32 17.35
N SER A 79 -29.16 22.75 18.18
CA SER A 79 -27.79 23.24 18.41
C SER A 79 -26.84 22.09 18.76
N ASP A 80 -25.67 22.02 18.12
CA ASP A 80 -24.59 21.05 18.39
C ASP A 80 -24.08 21.11 19.85
N ALA A 81 -24.22 22.28 20.49
CA ALA A 81 -23.74 22.54 21.84
C ALA A 81 -24.49 21.73 22.91
N ASP A 82 -25.82 21.60 22.81
CA ASP A 82 -26.64 20.93 23.84
C ASP A 82 -26.45 19.42 23.86
N ARG A 83 -26.18 18.81 22.70
CA ARG A 83 -25.87 17.37 22.60
C ARG A 83 -24.55 17.02 23.28
N SER A 84 -23.53 17.86 23.07
CA SER A 84 -22.23 17.66 23.68
C SER A 84 -22.34 17.69 25.21
N MET A 85 -23.14 18.62 25.73
CA MET A 85 -23.38 18.78 27.16
C MET A 85 -24.08 17.57 27.78
N HIS A 86 -25.07 16.99 27.09
CA HIS A 86 -25.82 15.84 27.62
C HIS A 86 -24.99 14.54 27.65
N VAL A 87 -24.12 14.31 26.66
CA VAL A 87 -23.20 13.17 26.65
C VAL A 87 -22.13 13.32 27.74
N ILE A 88 -21.59 14.54 27.92
CA ILE A 88 -20.64 14.84 29.00
C ILE A 88 -21.29 14.58 30.36
N GLN A 89 -22.51 15.06 30.57
CA GLN A 89 -23.23 14.90 31.83
C GLN A 89 -23.47 13.42 32.17
N ARG A 90 -23.83 12.60 31.18
CA ARG A 90 -23.99 11.14 31.36
C ARG A 90 -22.68 10.43 31.70
N LEU A 91 -21.56 10.82 31.09
CA LEU A 91 -20.26 10.22 31.41
C LEU A 91 -19.80 10.61 32.81
N THR A 92 -20.05 11.85 33.24
CA THR A 92 -19.70 12.31 34.60
C THR A 92 -20.58 11.65 35.67
N GLU A 93 -21.87 11.43 35.41
CA GLU A 93 -22.79 10.75 36.33
C GLU A 93 -22.43 9.27 36.55
N ILE A 94 -21.89 8.59 35.55
CA ILE A 94 -21.48 7.17 35.68
C ILE A 94 -20.21 7.01 36.53
N ILE A 95 -19.35 8.03 36.55
CA ILE A 95 -18.03 7.97 37.19
C ILE A 95 -18.06 8.40 38.67
N ASN A 96 -19.17 9.01 39.13
CA ASN A 96 -19.34 9.55 40.49
C ASN A 96 -20.32 8.71 41.30
#